data_AF-A0A6S4TTQ0-F1
#
_entry.id   AF-A0A6S4TTQ0-F1
#
_cell.length_a   1.000
_cell.length_b   1.000
_cell.length_c   1.000
_cell.angle_alpha   90.00
_cell.angle_beta   90.00
_cell.angle_gamma   90.00
#
_symmetry.space_group_name_H-M   'P 1'
#
loop_
_entity.id
_entity.type
_entity.pdbx_description
1 polymer ?
#
loop_
_entity_poly.entity_id
_entity_poly.type
_entity_poly.pdbx_seq_one_letter_code
_entity_poly.pdbx_strand_id
1 'polypeptide(L)'
;MRPFAFSALLRLSRTALPWLAAVLAPSLFASPAYVTIGTGALNGVYYPTGGAICRLLNEESARHGLHCTVQSTSGSIANLAALAKGEVQLALMQSNVLYHAVHGTGPFAGQAPDDQLRSLLRLHKESLTLIASATSNITTLADIKGKRVDVGAPNSGDRVTSRALLDAMGWRIADFSRPPVISPGNRLEGLCDGTLDAAFVVAGHPNQAIGDLTGRCQARLIPIEGEQVDKLLKQHPYYDRSRIGANLYPGQTSGVNTFAVTAELVALASLPESEVRTLRDVLNERLKQFTRLHPALTTLTWEGMQAGSIALLHPGMLDAVPTLPADTLTASGAVATSGALPTLPPASSAATPTDGAGPQEGTAPLEGSDTLPEQPAAATLSTSSGAASTNQAPALTEPPTPGSATLAPGHPLTPPEAPASSATPLEAPSPEAMPASPPSHAVGTTTPAGQ
;
A
#
# COMPACT_ATOMS: atom_id res chain seq x y z
N MET A 1 4.19 -86.87 -36.93
CA MET A 1 3.34 -86.13 -35.96
C MET A 1 3.55 -84.63 -36.16
N ARG A 2 2.56 -83.77 -35.89
CA ARG A 2 2.53 -82.35 -36.35
C ARG A 2 3.18 -81.39 -35.34
N PRO A 3 3.88 -80.32 -35.77
CA PRO A 3 4.30 -79.23 -34.91
C PRO A 3 3.26 -78.10 -34.89
N PHE A 4 2.44 -78.02 -33.84
CA PHE A 4 1.46 -76.93 -33.63
C PHE A 4 1.27 -76.68 -32.13
N ALA A 5 2.03 -75.75 -31.52
CA ALA A 5 1.74 -75.21 -30.18
C ALA A 5 2.56 -73.97 -29.70
N PHE A 6 3.36 -73.28 -30.52
CA PHE A 6 4.24 -72.19 -30.00
C PHE A 6 3.91 -70.76 -30.45
N SER A 7 2.99 -70.57 -31.41
CA SER A 7 2.65 -69.25 -31.98
C SER A 7 1.54 -68.50 -31.22
N ALA A 8 0.89 -69.14 -30.24
CA ALA A 8 -0.24 -68.55 -29.50
C ALA A 8 0.20 -67.62 -28.35
N LEU A 9 1.19 -68.01 -27.54
CA LEU A 9 1.59 -67.22 -26.36
C LEU A 9 2.22 -65.87 -26.71
N LEU A 10 2.91 -65.75 -27.86
CA LEU A 10 3.53 -64.50 -28.29
C LEU A 10 2.54 -63.41 -28.78
N ARG A 11 1.25 -63.73 -28.93
CA ARG A 11 0.23 -62.76 -29.35
C ARG A 11 -0.50 -62.08 -28.20
N LEU A 12 -0.51 -62.66 -26.99
CA LEU A 12 -1.11 -62.02 -25.81
C LEU A 12 -0.21 -60.98 -25.14
N SER A 13 1.11 -61.05 -25.32
CA SER A 13 2.06 -60.09 -24.71
C SER A 13 2.06 -58.70 -25.34
N ARG A 14 1.55 -58.56 -26.58
CA ARG A 14 1.53 -57.29 -27.32
C ARG A 14 0.29 -56.43 -27.09
N THR A 15 -0.81 -57.01 -26.61
CA THR A 15 -2.07 -56.28 -26.35
C THR A 15 -2.25 -55.83 -24.89
N ALA A 16 -1.60 -56.52 -23.94
CA ALA A 16 -1.64 -56.15 -22.53
C ALA A 16 -0.65 -55.02 -22.13
N LEU A 17 0.43 -54.85 -22.89
CA LEU A 17 1.50 -53.90 -22.56
C LEU A 17 1.08 -52.41 -22.51
N PRO A 18 0.24 -51.86 -23.43
CA PRO A 18 -0.18 -50.45 -23.34
C PRO A 18 -1.12 -50.18 -22.15
N TRP A 19 -1.87 -51.19 -21.68
CA TRP A 19 -2.76 -51.05 -20.52
C TRP A 19 -1.97 -51.00 -19.20
N LEU A 20 -0.85 -51.73 -19.09
CA LEU A 20 -0.01 -51.68 -17.89
C LEU A 20 0.77 -50.36 -17.78
N ALA A 21 1.12 -49.74 -18.92
CA ALA A 21 1.77 -48.42 -18.95
C ALA A 21 0.82 -47.29 -18.52
N ALA A 22 -0.47 -47.38 -18.84
CA ALA A 22 -1.47 -46.38 -18.47
C ALA A 22 -1.77 -46.33 -16.96
N VAL A 23 -1.58 -47.43 -16.24
CA VAL A 23 -1.79 -47.52 -14.77
C VAL A 23 -0.59 -47.01 -13.96
N LEU A 24 0.59 -46.87 -14.60
CA LEU A 24 1.82 -46.40 -13.98
C LEU A 24 2.20 -44.95 -14.31
N ALA A 25 1.36 -44.22 -15.04
CA ALA A 25 1.48 -42.77 -15.11
C ALA A 25 1.16 -42.19 -13.72
N PRO A 26 2.13 -41.61 -12.99
CA PRO A 26 1.80 -40.93 -11.75
C PRO A 26 0.85 -39.79 -12.09
N SER A 27 -0.30 -39.74 -11.42
CA SER A 27 -1.18 -38.58 -11.50
C SER A 27 -0.35 -37.35 -11.13
N LEU A 28 -0.12 -36.48 -12.10
CA LEU A 28 0.51 -35.17 -11.91
C LEU A 28 -0.47 -34.26 -11.16
N PHE A 29 -0.74 -34.60 -9.89
CA PHE A 29 -1.26 -33.65 -8.93
C PHE A 29 -0.19 -32.57 -8.81
N ALA A 30 -0.49 -31.39 -9.39
CA ALA A 30 0.33 -30.21 -9.20
C ALA A 30 0.55 -30.04 -7.69
N SER A 31 1.81 -29.95 -7.27
CA SER A 31 2.12 -29.77 -5.85
C SER A 31 1.48 -28.45 -5.37
N PRO A 32 0.89 -28.43 -4.17
CA PRO A 32 0.23 -27.22 -3.66
C PRO A 32 1.22 -26.04 -3.66
N ALA A 33 0.81 -24.95 -4.30
CA ALA A 33 1.54 -23.69 -4.29
C ALA A 33 1.17 -22.89 -3.04
N TYR A 34 2.11 -22.12 -2.51
CA TYR A 34 1.93 -21.33 -1.29
C TYR A 34 2.37 -19.89 -1.52
N VAL A 35 1.46 -18.95 -1.27
CA VAL A 35 1.75 -17.51 -1.27
C VAL A 35 1.54 -16.94 0.13
N THR A 36 2.52 -16.17 0.61
CA THR A 36 2.40 -15.37 1.83
C THR A 36 2.23 -13.91 1.46
N ILE A 37 1.27 -13.22 2.09
CA ILE A 37 1.06 -11.78 1.96
C ILE A 37 1.75 -11.06 3.14
N GLY A 38 2.72 -10.20 2.86
CA GLY A 38 3.25 -9.22 3.82
C GLY A 38 2.21 -8.12 4.07
N THR A 39 1.79 -7.96 5.34
CA THR A 39 0.68 -7.08 5.72
C THR A 39 1.14 -5.93 6.62
N GLY A 40 0.77 -5.90 7.90
CA GLY A 40 1.08 -4.82 8.83
C GLY A 40 0.69 -5.20 10.25
N ALA A 41 0.58 -4.20 11.13
CA ALA A 41 0.12 -4.44 12.50
C ALA A 41 -1.27 -5.10 12.55
N LEU A 42 -1.50 -5.96 13.55
CA LEU A 42 -2.72 -6.77 13.69
C LEU A 42 -4.00 -5.93 13.83
N ASN A 43 -3.89 -4.74 14.45
CA ASN A 43 -4.97 -3.76 14.62
C ASN A 43 -4.99 -2.66 13.53
N GLY A 44 -4.20 -2.83 12.46
CA GLY A 44 -4.26 -2.03 11.23
C GLY A 44 -5.23 -2.63 10.22
N VAL A 45 -5.32 -2.01 9.03
CA VAL A 45 -6.24 -2.48 7.95
C VAL A 45 -5.58 -3.52 7.03
N TYR A 46 -4.25 -3.52 6.90
CA TYR A 46 -3.55 -4.46 6.02
C TYR A 46 -3.69 -5.92 6.47
N TYR A 47 -3.62 -6.20 7.77
CA TYR A 47 -3.74 -7.55 8.30
C TYR A 47 -5.11 -8.21 7.98
N PRO A 48 -6.28 -7.59 8.30
CA PRO A 48 -7.57 -8.11 7.88
C PRO A 48 -7.78 -8.07 6.36
N THR A 49 -7.17 -7.14 5.62
CA THR A 49 -7.24 -7.10 4.15
C THR A 49 -6.54 -8.30 3.52
N GLY A 50 -5.30 -8.60 3.92
CA GLY A 50 -4.60 -9.82 3.50
C GLY A 50 -5.33 -11.08 3.94
N GLY A 51 -5.88 -11.09 5.17
CA GLY A 51 -6.68 -12.19 5.68
C GLY A 51 -7.95 -12.43 4.85
N ALA A 52 -8.59 -11.37 4.36
CA ALA A 52 -9.74 -11.45 3.46
C ALA A 52 -9.36 -12.05 2.09
N ILE A 53 -8.23 -11.65 1.50
CA ILE A 53 -7.71 -12.23 0.25
C ILE A 53 -7.42 -13.72 0.45
N CYS A 54 -6.62 -14.06 1.48
CA CYS A 54 -6.25 -15.45 1.75
C CYS A 54 -7.44 -16.33 2.10
N ARG A 55 -8.45 -15.81 2.79
CA ARG A 55 -9.69 -16.53 3.05
C ARG A 55 -10.38 -16.95 1.74
N LEU A 56 -10.55 -16.04 0.80
CA LEU A 56 -11.24 -16.34 -0.46
C LEU A 56 -10.46 -17.34 -1.32
N LEU A 57 -9.14 -17.22 -1.37
CA LEU A 57 -8.25 -18.19 -2.01
C LEU A 57 -8.30 -19.57 -1.33
N ASN A 58 -8.22 -19.64 -0.01
CA ASN A 58 -8.20 -20.91 0.72
C ASN A 58 -9.56 -21.63 0.65
N GLU A 59 -10.68 -20.90 0.60
CA GLU A 59 -12.02 -21.47 0.41
C GLU A 59 -12.14 -22.23 -0.94
N GLU A 60 -11.31 -21.93 -1.94
CA GLU A 60 -11.29 -22.61 -3.24
C GLU A 60 -10.00 -23.38 -3.56
N SER A 61 -9.05 -23.45 -2.63
CA SER A 61 -7.72 -24.06 -2.81
C SER A 61 -7.73 -25.50 -3.35
N ALA A 62 -8.78 -26.29 -3.07
CA ALA A 62 -8.96 -27.63 -3.65
C ALA A 62 -9.21 -27.65 -5.17
N ARG A 63 -9.60 -26.52 -5.78
CA ARG A 63 -9.84 -26.37 -7.24
C ARG A 63 -8.58 -25.97 -8.00
N HIS A 64 -7.77 -25.08 -7.42
CA HIS A 64 -6.65 -24.42 -8.10
C HIS A 64 -5.27 -24.69 -7.46
N GLY A 65 -5.21 -25.39 -6.31
CA GLY A 65 -3.96 -25.81 -5.66
C GLY A 65 -3.15 -24.68 -5.01
N LEU A 66 -3.70 -23.47 -4.89
CA LEU A 66 -3.02 -22.31 -4.30
C LEU A 66 -3.52 -22.08 -2.87
N HIS A 67 -2.60 -22.08 -1.92
CA HIS A 67 -2.85 -21.76 -0.52
C HIS A 67 -2.23 -20.41 -0.16
N CYS A 68 -2.91 -19.67 0.73
CA CYS A 68 -2.53 -18.31 1.09
C CYS A 68 -2.42 -18.13 2.60
N THR A 69 -1.36 -17.47 3.07
CA THR A 69 -1.18 -17.07 4.47
C THR A 69 -0.82 -15.58 4.57
N VAL A 70 -0.90 -15.02 5.77
CA VAL A 70 -0.51 -13.62 6.03
C VAL A 70 0.64 -13.54 7.02
N GLN A 71 1.55 -12.60 6.79
CA GLN A 71 2.60 -12.23 7.72
C GLN A 71 2.35 -10.81 8.24
N SER A 72 2.31 -10.65 9.56
CA SER A 72 2.27 -9.35 10.23
C SER A 72 3.66 -8.71 10.20
N THR A 73 3.73 -7.41 9.91
CA THR A 73 5.00 -6.66 9.73
C THR A 73 4.87 -5.22 10.24
N SER A 74 5.95 -4.43 10.15
CA SER A 74 5.91 -2.98 10.41
C SER A 74 5.42 -2.13 9.21
N GLY A 75 4.90 -2.76 8.14
CA GLY A 75 4.29 -2.09 6.98
C GLY A 75 5.20 -1.97 5.75
N SER A 76 4.88 -1.01 4.87
CA SER A 76 5.29 -0.97 3.45
C SER A 76 6.76 -1.28 3.13
N ILE A 77 7.75 -0.63 3.77
CA ILE A 77 9.18 -0.86 3.43
C ILE A 77 9.64 -2.22 3.99
N ALA A 78 9.12 -2.66 5.14
CA ALA A 78 9.38 -4.00 5.64
C ALA A 78 8.76 -5.09 4.75
N ASN A 79 7.57 -4.86 4.19
CA ASN A 79 6.96 -5.78 3.21
C ASN A 79 7.78 -5.85 1.91
N LEU A 80 8.26 -4.70 1.41
CA LEU A 80 9.15 -4.66 0.25
C LEU A 80 10.46 -5.43 0.52
N ALA A 81 11.06 -5.25 1.70
CA ALA A 81 12.26 -5.98 2.10
C ALA A 81 12.02 -7.50 2.26
N ALA A 82 10.85 -7.91 2.74
CA ALA A 82 10.46 -9.32 2.81
C ALA A 82 10.21 -9.91 1.40
N LEU A 83 9.55 -9.14 0.52
CA LEU A 83 9.28 -9.51 -0.87
C LEU A 83 10.57 -9.70 -1.66
N ALA A 84 11.52 -8.76 -1.56
CA ALA A 84 12.83 -8.83 -2.22
C ALA A 84 13.69 -10.04 -1.78
N LYS A 85 13.45 -10.60 -0.59
CA LYS A 85 14.11 -11.82 -0.10
C LYS A 85 13.34 -13.11 -0.41
N GLY A 86 12.12 -13.01 -0.93
CA GLY A 86 11.21 -14.16 -1.08
C GLY A 86 10.62 -14.70 0.25
N GLU A 87 10.75 -13.95 1.36
CA GLU A 87 10.09 -14.27 2.63
C GLU A 87 8.55 -14.19 2.49
N VAL A 88 8.07 -13.32 1.59
CA VAL A 88 6.68 -13.24 1.15
C VAL A 88 6.61 -13.17 -0.38
N GLN A 89 5.52 -13.65 -0.97
CA GLN A 89 5.30 -13.65 -2.43
C GLN A 89 4.48 -12.44 -2.89
N LEU A 90 3.71 -11.88 -1.96
CA LEU A 90 2.81 -10.76 -2.15
C LEU A 90 3.04 -9.74 -1.03
N ALA A 91 2.87 -8.46 -1.32
CA ALA A 91 3.04 -7.38 -0.36
C ALA A 91 1.90 -6.36 -0.48
N LEU A 92 1.32 -5.96 0.66
CA LEU A 92 0.54 -4.73 0.75
C LEU A 92 1.49 -3.55 1.01
N MET A 93 1.39 -2.49 0.21
CA MET A 93 2.21 -1.28 0.39
C MET A 93 1.51 -0.03 -0.09
N GLN A 94 1.94 1.12 0.43
CA GLN A 94 1.38 2.42 0.07
C GLN A 94 1.88 2.88 -1.30
N SER A 95 1.00 3.52 -2.08
CA SER A 95 1.29 4.02 -3.44
C SER A 95 2.55 4.89 -3.53
N ASN A 96 2.82 5.73 -2.53
CA ASN A 96 4.03 6.54 -2.47
C ASN A 96 5.31 5.71 -2.23
N VAL A 97 5.24 4.66 -1.41
CA VAL A 97 6.37 3.75 -1.17
C VAL A 97 6.68 2.94 -2.43
N LEU A 98 5.64 2.44 -3.11
CA LEU A 98 5.78 1.75 -4.40
C LEU A 98 6.41 2.68 -5.44
N TYR A 99 5.94 3.93 -5.56
CA TYR A 99 6.52 4.92 -6.47
C TYR A 99 8.00 5.16 -6.17
N HIS A 100 8.34 5.39 -4.90
CA HIS A 100 9.72 5.66 -4.50
C HIS A 100 10.66 4.47 -4.75
N ALA A 101 10.20 3.23 -4.58
CA ALA A 101 10.99 2.03 -4.88
C ALA A 101 11.22 1.86 -6.39
N VAL A 102 10.15 1.94 -7.20
CA VAL A 102 10.19 1.82 -8.68
C VAL A 102 11.08 2.87 -9.35
N HIS A 103 11.31 4.03 -8.69
CA HIS A 103 12.12 5.12 -9.24
C HIS A 103 13.47 5.32 -8.51
N GLY A 104 13.79 4.57 -7.46
CA GLY A 104 15.01 4.78 -6.67
C GLY A 104 15.07 6.15 -5.98
N THR A 105 13.94 6.67 -5.49
CA THR A 105 13.81 8.02 -4.91
C THR A 105 13.40 8.00 -3.44
N GLY A 106 13.41 9.17 -2.78
CA GLY A 106 12.95 9.31 -1.40
C GLY A 106 13.72 8.39 -0.44
N PRO A 107 13.05 7.47 0.30
CA PRO A 107 13.73 6.49 1.16
C PRO A 107 14.72 5.56 0.45
N PHE A 108 14.62 5.43 -0.88
CA PHE A 108 15.47 4.56 -1.71
C PHE A 108 16.51 5.35 -2.52
N ALA A 109 16.69 6.66 -2.24
CA ALA A 109 17.68 7.48 -2.92
C ALA A 109 19.09 6.87 -2.81
N GLY A 110 19.78 6.75 -3.95
CA GLY A 110 21.09 6.11 -4.05
C GLY A 110 21.05 4.58 -4.26
N GLN A 111 19.86 3.98 -4.26
CA GLN A 111 19.64 2.59 -4.70
C GLN A 111 19.24 2.59 -6.18
N ALA A 112 19.42 1.46 -6.87
CA ALA A 112 18.88 1.30 -8.21
C ALA A 112 17.34 1.29 -8.17
N PRO A 113 16.66 1.88 -9.18
CA PRO A 113 15.21 1.71 -9.36
C PRO A 113 14.82 0.23 -9.41
N ASP A 114 13.78 -0.17 -8.68
CA ASP A 114 13.31 -1.56 -8.65
C ASP A 114 12.38 -1.85 -9.84
N ASP A 115 12.94 -2.45 -10.89
CA ASP A 115 12.24 -2.84 -12.11
C ASP A 115 11.56 -4.22 -12.02
N GLN A 116 11.67 -4.92 -10.89
CA GLN A 116 11.05 -6.23 -10.66
C GLN A 116 9.67 -6.11 -10.02
N LEU A 117 9.35 -5.01 -9.33
CA LEU A 117 8.02 -4.79 -8.75
C LEU A 117 6.92 -4.77 -9.81
N ARG A 118 5.81 -5.43 -9.50
CA ARG A 118 4.60 -5.43 -10.33
C ARG A 118 3.37 -5.09 -9.50
N SER A 119 2.61 -4.10 -9.96
CA SER A 119 1.28 -3.83 -9.42
C SER A 119 0.36 -5.00 -9.75
N LEU A 120 -0.45 -5.43 -8.77
CA LEU A 120 -1.57 -6.36 -9.00
C LEU A 120 -2.90 -5.61 -8.93
N LEU A 121 -3.23 -5.07 -7.76
CA LEU A 121 -4.53 -4.47 -7.47
C LEU A 121 -4.37 -3.27 -6.54
N ARG A 122 -5.02 -2.16 -6.91
CA ARG A 122 -5.29 -1.04 -6.00
C ARG A 122 -6.43 -1.43 -5.06
N LEU A 123 -6.34 -1.00 -3.81
CA LEU A 123 -7.34 -1.29 -2.78
C LEU A 123 -7.88 0.03 -2.22
N HIS A 124 -7.98 0.15 -0.90
CA HIS A 124 -8.61 1.30 -0.25
C HIS A 124 -7.68 2.52 -0.16
N LYS A 125 -8.26 3.72 -0.03
CA LYS A 125 -7.49 4.92 0.32
C LYS A 125 -6.99 4.83 1.75
N GLU A 126 -5.74 5.21 1.98
CA GLU A 126 -5.13 5.32 3.30
C GLU A 126 -4.85 6.79 3.61
N SER A 127 -5.65 7.37 4.50
CA SER A 127 -5.55 8.77 4.88
C SER A 127 -4.41 8.99 5.87
N LEU A 128 -3.60 10.02 5.67
CA LEU A 128 -2.70 10.49 6.72
C LEU A 128 -3.56 11.05 7.86
N THR A 129 -3.44 10.46 9.04
CA THR A 129 -4.17 10.86 10.24
C THR A 129 -3.17 11.38 11.26
N LEU A 130 -3.34 12.65 11.65
CA LEU A 130 -2.68 13.22 12.82
C LEU A 130 -3.58 12.99 14.03
N ILE A 131 -3.06 12.24 15.00
CA ILE A 131 -3.75 11.92 16.25
C ILE A 131 -3.05 12.70 17.38
N ALA A 132 -3.78 13.56 18.08
CA ALA A 132 -3.29 14.30 19.24
C ALA A 132 -3.77 13.67 20.55
N SER A 133 -2.93 13.66 21.59
CA SER A 133 -3.36 13.29 22.94
C SER A 133 -4.36 14.31 23.49
N ALA A 134 -5.22 13.88 24.42
CA ALA A 134 -6.23 14.75 25.03
C ALA A 134 -5.60 15.96 25.77
N THR A 135 -4.38 15.77 26.31
CA THR A 135 -3.67 16.74 27.16
C THR A 135 -2.67 17.63 26.41
N SER A 136 -2.38 17.37 25.13
CA SER A 136 -1.37 18.08 24.32
C SER A 136 -1.69 19.56 24.01
N ASN A 137 -2.96 19.95 24.13
CA ASN A 137 -3.55 21.20 23.62
C ASN A 137 -3.37 21.44 22.11
N ILE A 138 -3.08 20.38 21.33
CA ILE A 138 -3.05 20.45 19.86
C ILE A 138 -4.49 20.45 19.32
N THR A 139 -4.79 21.43 18.47
CA THR A 139 -6.10 21.58 17.78
C THR A 139 -5.96 21.79 16.27
N THR A 140 -4.78 22.22 15.82
CA THR A 140 -4.41 22.45 14.41
C THR A 140 -3.12 21.73 14.06
N LEU A 141 -2.83 21.58 12.77
CA LEU A 141 -1.54 21.07 12.30
C LEU A 141 -0.37 21.95 12.76
N ALA A 142 -0.54 23.26 12.96
CA ALA A 142 0.56 24.13 13.38
C ALA A 142 1.02 23.88 14.83
N ASP A 143 0.10 23.43 15.70
CA ASP A 143 0.35 23.24 17.13
C ASP A 143 1.32 22.10 17.46
N ILE A 144 1.65 21.24 16.47
CA ILE A 144 2.56 20.10 16.67
C ILE A 144 4.04 20.51 16.76
N LYS A 145 4.40 21.72 16.33
CA LYS A 145 5.79 22.19 16.34
C LYS A 145 6.32 22.30 17.77
N GLY A 146 7.53 21.80 18.02
CA GLY A 146 8.12 21.69 19.36
C GLY A 146 7.53 20.61 20.26
N LYS A 147 6.47 19.89 19.84
CA LYS A 147 5.85 18.80 20.60
C LYS A 147 6.59 17.46 20.41
N ARG A 148 6.26 16.47 21.23
CA ARG A 148 6.72 15.08 21.11
C ARG A 148 5.82 14.36 20.10
N VAL A 149 6.26 14.35 18.85
CA VAL A 149 5.50 13.79 17.72
C VAL A 149 6.13 12.48 17.27
N ASP A 150 5.35 11.40 17.27
CA ASP A 150 5.74 10.18 16.58
C ASP A 150 5.43 10.30 15.09
N VAL A 151 6.48 10.15 14.26
CA VAL A 151 6.40 10.30 12.80
C VAL A 151 6.18 8.98 12.07
N GLY A 152 5.73 7.92 12.75
CA GLY A 152 5.61 6.57 12.18
C GLY A 152 6.79 5.66 12.54
N ALA A 153 6.60 4.35 12.45
CA ALA A 153 7.63 3.35 12.78
C ALA A 153 8.80 3.33 11.76
N PRO A 154 9.99 2.81 12.13
CA PRO A 154 11.05 2.57 11.16
C PRO A 154 10.54 1.65 10.05
N ASN A 155 10.90 1.96 8.80
CA ASN A 155 10.50 1.19 7.63
C ASN A 155 8.97 1.05 7.44
N SER A 156 8.15 1.97 7.98
CA SER A 156 6.72 2.06 7.68
C SER A 156 6.41 3.12 6.62
N GLY A 157 5.29 2.94 5.91
CA GLY A 157 4.75 3.94 4.99
C GLY A 157 4.31 5.22 5.71
N ASP A 158 3.82 5.13 6.96
CA ASP A 158 3.51 6.30 7.79
C ASP A 158 4.68 7.29 7.81
N ARG A 159 5.91 6.77 7.95
CA ARG A 159 7.13 7.56 8.06
C ARG A 159 7.61 8.12 6.71
N VAL A 160 7.17 7.57 5.59
CA VAL A 160 7.41 8.17 4.28
C VAL A 160 6.47 9.35 4.08
N THR A 161 5.17 9.13 4.33
CA THR A 161 4.11 10.13 4.15
C THR A 161 4.23 11.29 5.15
N SER A 162 4.52 11.01 6.42
CA SER A 162 4.67 12.05 7.46
C SER A 162 5.89 12.94 7.18
N ARG A 163 7.03 12.38 6.76
CA ARG A 163 8.21 13.18 6.40
C ARG A 163 7.96 14.04 5.17
N ALA A 164 7.29 13.52 4.14
CA ALA A 164 6.89 14.34 2.99
C ALA A 164 6.02 15.54 3.40
N LEU A 165 5.11 15.37 4.38
CA LEU A 165 4.38 16.50 4.98
C LEU A 165 5.32 17.46 5.73
N LEU A 166 6.21 16.95 6.60
CA LEU A 166 7.15 17.80 7.35
C LEU A 166 8.03 18.63 6.41
N ASP A 167 8.58 18.00 5.35
CA ASP A 167 9.41 18.65 4.35
C ASP A 167 8.63 19.73 3.60
N ALA A 168 7.37 19.48 3.20
CA ALA A 168 6.50 20.47 2.58
C ALA A 168 6.12 21.64 3.51
N MET A 169 6.08 21.40 4.83
CA MET A 169 5.90 22.44 5.85
C MET A 169 7.21 23.19 6.18
N GLY A 170 8.36 22.78 5.61
CA GLY A 170 9.67 23.32 5.94
C GLY A 170 10.13 22.97 7.36
N TRP A 171 9.66 21.85 7.92
CA TRP A 171 9.95 21.40 9.27
C TRP A 171 10.95 20.23 9.26
N ARG A 172 11.93 20.30 10.16
CA ARG A 172 12.91 19.24 10.39
C ARG A 172 12.57 18.50 11.67
N ILE A 173 13.06 17.27 11.82
CA ILE A 173 12.92 16.49 13.07
C ILE A 173 13.51 17.25 14.29
N ALA A 174 14.50 18.12 14.09
CA ALA A 174 15.08 18.97 15.13
C ALA A 174 14.15 20.11 15.62
N ASP A 175 13.06 20.40 14.89
CA ASP A 175 12.05 21.39 15.28
C ASP A 175 10.95 20.77 16.18
N PHE A 176 11.14 19.52 16.63
CA PHE A 176 10.26 18.75 17.52
C PHE A 176 10.99 18.30 18.79
N SER A 177 10.25 18.14 19.88
CA SER A 177 10.79 17.51 21.09
C SER A 177 10.97 16.02 20.85
N ARG A 178 12.14 15.47 21.18
CA ARG A 178 12.42 14.03 21.04
C ARG A 178 11.49 13.22 21.96
N PRO A 179 10.65 12.30 21.43
CA PRO A 179 9.94 11.32 22.25
C PRO A 179 10.93 10.41 23.00
N PRO A 180 10.53 9.80 24.13
CA PRO A 180 11.31 8.73 24.73
C PRO A 180 11.47 7.55 23.76
N VAL A 181 12.45 6.68 23.98
CA VAL A 181 12.64 5.48 23.15
C VAL A 181 11.45 4.55 23.36
N ILE A 182 10.58 4.44 22.36
CA ILE A 182 9.36 3.63 22.45
C ILE A 182 9.65 2.21 21.95
N SER A 183 9.21 1.21 22.71
CA SER A 183 9.18 -0.18 22.24
C SER A 183 8.25 -0.30 21.02
N PRO A 184 8.59 -1.08 19.97
CA PRO A 184 7.79 -1.17 18.74
C PRO A 184 6.31 -1.51 18.97
N GLY A 185 5.98 -2.28 20.01
CA GLY A 185 4.61 -2.64 20.38
C GLY A 185 3.81 -1.55 21.10
N ASN A 186 4.46 -0.48 21.58
CA ASN A 186 3.83 0.55 22.44
C ASN A 186 3.75 1.93 21.77
N ARG A 187 4.05 2.05 20.46
CA ARG A 187 4.24 3.33 19.74
C ARG A 187 3.13 4.36 20.00
N LEU A 188 1.87 3.95 19.87
CA LEU A 188 0.73 4.86 19.97
C LEU A 188 0.18 5.02 21.40
N GLU A 189 0.53 4.12 22.32
CA GLU A 189 0.08 4.20 23.72
C GLU A 189 0.65 5.44 24.43
N GLY A 190 1.74 5.98 23.91
CA GLY A 190 2.31 7.25 24.37
C GLY A 190 1.31 8.42 24.35
N LEU A 191 0.28 8.36 23.50
CA LEU A 191 -0.81 9.35 23.46
C LEU A 191 -1.75 9.24 24.67
N CYS A 192 -1.82 8.07 25.31
CA CYS A 192 -2.64 7.80 26.49
C CYS A 192 -1.84 8.00 27.79
N ASP A 193 -0.58 7.55 27.84
CA ASP A 193 0.29 7.70 29.03
C ASP A 193 0.94 9.09 29.15
N GLY A 194 0.84 9.92 28.11
CA GLY A 194 1.37 11.28 28.09
C GLY A 194 2.85 11.39 27.74
N THR A 195 3.50 10.33 27.26
CA THR A 195 4.87 10.36 26.70
C THR A 195 4.94 10.90 25.27
N LEU A 196 3.82 10.89 24.54
CA LEU A 196 3.63 11.55 23.24
C LEU A 196 2.54 12.63 23.33
N ASP A 197 2.72 13.67 22.52
CA ASP A 197 1.73 14.73 22.33
C ASP A 197 0.89 14.49 21.06
N ALA A 198 1.53 13.95 20.01
CA ALA A 198 0.87 13.58 18.77
C ALA A 198 1.55 12.38 18.07
N ALA A 199 0.83 11.72 17.18
CA ALA A 199 1.37 10.67 16.32
C ALA A 199 0.74 10.72 14.92
N PHE A 200 1.52 10.36 13.90
CA PHE A 200 1.03 10.09 12.56
C PHE A 200 0.76 8.60 12.35
N VAL A 201 -0.34 8.32 11.63
CA VAL A 201 -0.73 7.00 11.12
C VAL A 201 -1.28 7.20 9.72
N VAL A 202 -0.91 6.36 8.75
CA VAL A 202 -1.51 6.33 7.41
C VAL A 202 -2.29 5.03 7.28
N ALA A 203 -3.62 5.12 7.19
CA ALA A 203 -4.46 3.93 7.19
C ALA A 203 -5.82 4.16 6.51
N GLY A 204 -6.45 3.07 6.06
CA GLY A 204 -7.88 3.06 5.75
C GLY A 204 -8.73 3.30 7.00
N HIS A 205 -9.97 3.77 6.80
CA HIS A 205 -10.93 4.04 7.86
C HIS A 205 -12.23 3.22 7.66
N PRO A 206 -12.91 2.78 8.72
CA PRO A 206 -12.50 2.81 10.12
C PRO A 206 -11.25 1.94 10.41
N ASN A 207 -10.53 2.29 11.47
CA ASN A 207 -9.29 1.64 11.90
C ASN A 207 -9.38 1.31 13.40
N GLN A 208 -9.05 0.07 13.79
CA GLN A 208 -9.18 -0.37 15.17
C GLN A 208 -8.25 0.39 16.12
N ALA A 209 -6.96 0.53 15.78
CA ALA A 209 -6.01 1.25 16.63
C ALA A 209 -6.44 2.71 16.92
N ILE A 210 -7.01 3.39 15.93
CA ILE A 210 -7.53 4.76 16.10
C ILE A 210 -8.79 4.75 16.98
N GLY A 211 -9.69 3.77 16.81
CA GLY A 211 -10.85 3.56 17.68
C GLY A 211 -10.48 3.31 19.14
N ASP A 212 -9.45 2.49 19.39
CA ASP A 212 -8.96 2.18 20.73
C ASP A 212 -8.39 3.41 21.45
N LEU A 213 -7.66 4.29 20.73
CA LEU A 213 -7.06 5.51 21.30
C LEU A 213 -8.11 6.60 21.57
N THR A 214 -9.01 6.83 20.61
CA THR A 214 -10.11 7.80 20.72
C THR A 214 -11.11 7.38 21.81
N GLY A 215 -11.40 6.08 21.94
CA GLY A 215 -12.28 5.53 22.96
C GLY A 215 -11.67 5.47 24.37
N ARG A 216 -10.44 4.95 24.54
CA ARG A 216 -9.85 4.74 25.88
C ARG A 216 -9.30 6.01 26.52
N CYS A 217 -8.62 6.85 25.75
CA CYS A 217 -7.88 7.99 26.27
C CYS A 217 -8.22 9.33 25.61
N GLN A 218 -9.37 9.40 24.91
CA GLN A 218 -9.92 10.63 24.33
C GLN A 218 -8.93 11.34 23.38
N ALA A 219 -8.10 10.56 22.69
CA ALA A 219 -7.26 11.09 21.61
C ALA A 219 -8.13 11.68 20.50
N ARG A 220 -7.64 12.69 19.79
CA ARG A 220 -8.42 13.47 18.80
C ARG A 220 -7.74 13.46 17.45
N LEU A 221 -8.54 13.38 16.38
CA LEU A 221 -8.06 13.54 15.01
C LEU A 221 -7.97 15.02 14.67
N ILE A 222 -6.84 15.45 14.12
CA ILE A 222 -6.55 16.84 13.77
C ILE A 222 -6.53 16.98 12.24
N PRO A 223 -7.18 18.01 11.65
CA PRO A 223 -7.12 18.26 10.21
C PRO A 223 -5.70 18.50 9.69
N ILE A 224 -5.44 18.01 8.48
CA ILE A 224 -4.19 18.21 7.75
C ILE A 224 -4.51 18.91 6.43
N GLU A 225 -4.50 20.24 6.46
CA GLU A 225 -4.89 21.09 5.35
C GLU A 225 -4.04 22.37 5.32
N GLY A 226 -4.04 23.07 4.19
CA GLY A 226 -3.27 24.31 3.98
C GLY A 226 -2.55 24.36 2.63
N GLU A 227 -1.99 25.51 2.31
CA GLU A 227 -1.35 25.78 1.02
C GLU A 227 -0.14 24.87 0.74
N GLN A 228 0.61 24.51 1.79
CA GLN A 228 1.74 23.59 1.72
C GLN A 228 1.30 22.17 1.37
N VAL A 229 0.17 21.71 1.92
CA VAL A 229 -0.45 20.42 1.59
C VAL A 229 -0.92 20.44 0.14
N ASP A 230 -1.59 21.51 -0.30
CA ASP A 230 -2.01 21.67 -1.69
C ASP A 230 -0.84 21.73 -2.69
N LYS A 231 0.32 22.25 -2.28
CA LYS A 231 1.56 22.23 -3.07
C LYS A 231 2.14 20.81 -3.16
N LEU A 232 2.25 20.10 -2.03
CA LEU A 232 2.69 18.70 -1.97
C LEU A 232 1.86 17.83 -2.92
N LEU A 233 0.53 17.93 -2.86
CA LEU A 233 -0.38 17.13 -3.69
C LEU A 233 -0.24 17.42 -5.19
N LYS A 234 0.04 18.68 -5.58
CA LYS A 234 0.31 19.05 -6.98
C LYS A 234 1.66 18.53 -7.49
N GLN A 235 2.62 18.30 -6.60
CA GLN A 235 3.98 17.86 -6.97
C GLN A 235 4.12 16.33 -7.02
N HIS A 236 3.24 15.58 -6.35
CA HIS A 236 3.38 14.14 -6.16
C HIS A 236 2.11 13.38 -6.58
N PRO A 237 2.14 12.66 -7.73
CA PRO A 237 0.94 12.07 -8.35
C PRO A 237 0.32 10.89 -7.58
N TYR A 238 0.95 10.47 -6.48
CA TYR A 238 0.51 9.39 -5.60
C TYR A 238 -0.20 9.87 -4.33
N TYR A 239 -0.38 11.19 -4.15
CA TYR A 239 -1.18 11.79 -3.07
C TYR A 239 -2.48 12.40 -3.61
N ASP A 240 -3.60 12.02 -3.01
CA ASP A 240 -4.93 12.57 -3.29
C ASP A 240 -5.45 13.38 -2.10
N ARG A 241 -6.31 14.38 -2.33
CA ARG A 241 -7.15 14.93 -1.25
C ARG A 241 -8.06 13.83 -0.68
N SER A 242 -8.27 13.88 0.63
CA SER A 242 -9.07 12.89 1.37
C SER A 242 -9.87 13.54 2.50
N ARG A 243 -10.89 12.82 2.98
CA ARG A 243 -11.68 13.24 4.13
C ARG A 243 -12.09 12.02 4.93
N ILE A 244 -11.74 12.02 6.22
CA ILE A 244 -12.18 11.02 7.17
C ILE A 244 -13.64 11.36 7.53
N GLY A 245 -14.55 10.41 7.32
CA GLY A 245 -15.99 10.61 7.57
C GLY A 245 -16.31 10.98 9.02
N ALA A 246 -17.40 11.71 9.24
CA ALA A 246 -17.89 12.04 10.58
C ALA A 246 -18.39 10.79 11.33
N ASN A 247 -18.32 10.80 12.66
CA ASN A 247 -18.85 9.76 13.55
C ASN A 247 -18.24 8.36 13.33
N LEU A 248 -17.00 8.28 12.82
CA LEU A 248 -16.25 7.02 12.72
C LEU A 248 -15.57 6.64 14.04
N TYR A 249 -15.35 7.62 14.92
CA TYR A 249 -14.64 7.44 16.19
C TYR A 249 -15.35 8.17 17.35
N PRO A 250 -15.26 7.66 18.59
CA PRO A 250 -15.73 8.37 19.79
C PRO A 250 -15.21 9.81 19.84
N GLY A 251 -16.11 10.76 20.12
CA GLY A 251 -15.79 12.19 20.20
C GLY A 251 -15.59 12.91 18.84
N GLN A 252 -15.58 12.19 17.72
CA GLN A 252 -15.32 12.76 16.39
C GLN A 252 -16.63 13.03 15.62
N THR A 253 -17.30 14.15 15.95
CA THR A 253 -18.62 14.50 15.39
C THR A 253 -18.59 15.15 14.00
N SER A 254 -17.43 15.64 13.55
CA SER A 254 -17.24 16.28 12.25
C SER A 254 -16.17 15.56 11.40
N GLY A 255 -16.37 15.52 10.09
CA GLY A 255 -15.42 14.88 9.16
C GLY A 255 -14.13 15.67 9.02
N VAL A 256 -12.98 14.99 9.11
CA VAL A 256 -11.64 15.58 9.19
C VAL A 256 -10.98 15.59 7.81
N ASN A 257 -10.57 16.77 7.34
CA ASN A 257 -9.86 16.94 6.06
C ASN A 257 -8.41 16.50 6.17
N THR A 258 -7.90 15.84 5.12
CA THR A 258 -6.51 15.40 5.02
C THR A 258 -6.14 15.07 3.56
N PHE A 259 -5.02 14.37 3.34
CA PHE A 259 -4.67 13.72 2.10
C PHE A 259 -4.43 12.22 2.32
N ALA A 260 -4.40 11.45 1.23
CA ALA A 260 -4.29 10.01 1.26
C ALA A 260 -3.32 9.47 0.20
N VAL A 261 -2.80 8.29 0.48
CA VAL A 261 -2.21 7.35 -0.49
C VAL A 261 -3.24 6.27 -0.83
N THR A 262 -2.91 5.36 -1.74
CA THR A 262 -3.71 4.14 -1.99
C THR A 262 -2.95 2.93 -1.46
N ALA A 263 -3.66 1.96 -0.89
CA ALA A 263 -3.12 0.64 -0.58
C ALA A 263 -2.98 -0.17 -1.88
N GLU A 264 -1.79 -0.66 -2.17
CA GLU A 264 -1.46 -1.42 -3.38
C GLU A 264 -1.08 -2.85 -3.00
N LEU A 265 -1.64 -3.85 -3.69
CA LEU A 265 -1.17 -5.24 -3.67
C LEU A 265 -0.13 -5.41 -4.77
N VAL A 266 1.07 -5.87 -4.39
CA VAL A 266 2.27 -5.89 -5.25
C VAL A 266 2.94 -7.26 -5.17
N ALA A 267 3.55 -7.68 -6.28
CA ALA A 267 4.36 -8.89 -6.40
C ALA A 267 5.72 -8.56 -7.06
N LEU A 268 6.61 -9.56 -7.16
CA LEU A 268 7.73 -9.52 -8.11
C LEU A 268 7.28 -10.09 -9.46
N ALA A 269 7.94 -9.66 -10.55
CA ALA A 269 7.74 -10.16 -11.91
C ALA A 269 8.03 -11.67 -12.08
N SER A 270 8.71 -12.27 -11.12
CA SER A 270 9.02 -13.71 -11.07
C SER A 270 7.92 -14.57 -10.44
N LEU A 271 6.86 -13.98 -9.89
CA LEU A 271 5.73 -14.74 -9.36
C LEU A 271 5.00 -15.42 -10.53
N PRO A 272 4.70 -16.73 -10.49
CA PRO A 272 4.11 -17.41 -11.65
C PRO A 272 2.79 -16.78 -12.09
N GLU A 273 2.65 -16.52 -13.41
CA GLU A 273 1.45 -15.90 -13.96
C GLU A 273 0.16 -16.64 -13.59
N SER A 274 0.22 -17.96 -13.48
CA SER A 274 -0.90 -18.80 -13.05
C SER A 274 -1.38 -18.45 -11.64
N GLU A 275 -0.47 -18.21 -10.69
CA GLU A 275 -0.83 -17.88 -9.31
C GLU A 275 -1.46 -16.49 -9.22
N VAL A 276 -0.91 -15.52 -9.94
CA VAL A 276 -1.48 -14.16 -10.03
C VAL A 276 -2.84 -14.18 -10.73
N ARG A 277 -2.99 -14.97 -11.78
CA ARG A 277 -4.26 -15.14 -12.50
C ARG A 277 -5.33 -15.78 -11.61
N THR A 278 -4.98 -16.81 -10.85
CA THR A 278 -5.88 -17.39 -9.83
C THR A 278 -6.29 -16.36 -8.78
N LEU A 279 -5.35 -15.56 -8.25
CA LEU A 279 -5.68 -14.49 -7.30
C LEU A 279 -6.63 -13.46 -7.89
N ARG A 280 -6.37 -13.01 -9.12
CA ARG A 280 -7.22 -12.07 -9.86
C ARG A 280 -8.64 -12.63 -10.04
N ASP A 281 -8.75 -13.85 -10.56
CA ASP A 281 -10.03 -14.45 -10.93
C ASP A 281 -10.90 -14.66 -9.69
N VAL A 282 -10.34 -15.25 -8.62
CA VAL A 282 -11.04 -15.45 -7.34
C VAL A 282 -11.50 -14.12 -6.72
N LEU A 283 -10.69 -13.06 -6.77
CA LEU A 283 -11.09 -11.75 -6.23
C LEU A 283 -12.13 -11.03 -7.09
N ASN A 284 -12.09 -11.18 -8.41
CA ASN A 284 -13.08 -10.61 -9.32
C ASN A 284 -14.44 -11.29 -9.15
N GLU A 285 -14.48 -12.63 -9.29
CA GLU A 285 -15.69 -13.44 -9.16
C GLU A 285 -16.37 -13.25 -7.79
N ARG A 286 -15.56 -13.07 -6.74
CA ARG A 286 -16.03 -12.96 -5.35
C ARG A 286 -15.93 -11.55 -4.78
N LEU A 287 -15.84 -10.52 -5.62
CA LEU A 287 -15.70 -9.12 -5.21
C LEU A 287 -16.77 -8.70 -4.19
N LYS A 288 -18.04 -9.06 -4.41
CA LYS A 288 -19.15 -8.76 -3.49
C LYS A 288 -19.00 -9.38 -2.10
N GLN A 289 -18.23 -10.46 -1.96
CA GLN A 289 -17.88 -11.04 -0.66
C GLN A 289 -16.62 -10.38 -0.10
N PHE A 290 -15.59 -10.16 -0.93
CA PHE A 290 -14.37 -9.48 -0.54
C PHE A 290 -14.65 -8.11 0.13
N THR A 291 -15.47 -7.27 -0.50
CA THR A 291 -15.81 -5.93 0.00
C THR A 291 -16.63 -5.94 1.30
N ARG A 292 -17.21 -7.09 1.68
CA ARG A 292 -17.94 -7.27 2.95
C ARG A 292 -17.07 -7.80 4.09
N LEU A 293 -15.87 -8.30 3.81
CA LEU A 293 -14.99 -8.87 4.84
C LEU A 293 -14.32 -7.81 5.73
N HIS A 294 -14.26 -6.54 5.30
CA HIS A 294 -13.82 -5.43 6.14
C HIS A 294 -14.44 -4.09 5.69
N PRO A 295 -14.90 -3.19 6.59
CA PRO A 295 -15.56 -1.94 6.22
C PRO A 295 -14.78 -1.04 5.25
N ALA A 296 -13.45 -0.96 5.40
CA ALA A 296 -12.60 -0.17 4.50
C ALA A 296 -12.57 -0.68 3.04
N LEU A 297 -13.05 -1.91 2.78
CA LEU A 297 -13.12 -2.49 1.43
C LEU A 297 -14.47 -2.25 0.73
N THR A 298 -15.44 -1.65 1.43
CA THR A 298 -16.83 -1.53 0.94
C THR A 298 -17.00 -0.68 -0.32
N THR A 299 -16.07 0.23 -0.59
CA THR A 299 -16.09 1.14 -1.75
C THR A 299 -15.31 0.62 -2.96
N LEU A 300 -14.75 -0.59 -2.91
CA LEU A 300 -13.98 -1.14 -4.03
C LEU A 300 -14.88 -1.63 -5.16
N THR A 301 -14.53 -1.26 -6.39
CA THR A 301 -15.06 -1.85 -7.63
C THR A 301 -13.92 -2.50 -8.41
N TRP A 302 -14.22 -3.47 -9.27
CA TRP A 302 -13.19 -4.17 -10.04
C TRP A 302 -12.40 -3.23 -10.95
N GLU A 303 -13.09 -2.29 -11.56
CA GLU A 303 -12.52 -1.25 -12.43
C GLU A 303 -11.60 -0.35 -11.62
N GLY A 304 -12.03 0.11 -10.43
CA GLY A 304 -11.22 0.94 -9.54
C GLY A 304 -9.98 0.21 -9.01
N MET A 305 -10.08 -1.09 -8.75
CA MET A 305 -8.95 -1.92 -8.32
C MET A 305 -7.89 -2.13 -9.42
N GLN A 306 -8.24 -1.95 -10.69
CA GLN A 306 -7.30 -2.01 -11.83
C GLN A 306 -6.93 -0.62 -12.39
N ALA A 307 -7.51 0.46 -11.87
CA ALA A 307 -7.42 1.79 -12.48
C ALA A 307 -6.08 2.49 -12.20
N GLY A 308 -5.17 2.45 -13.18
CA GLY A 308 -3.84 3.06 -13.09
C GLY A 308 -2.87 2.18 -12.32
N SER A 309 -1.59 2.22 -12.67
CA SER A 309 -0.55 1.44 -12.01
C SER A 309 0.73 2.26 -11.87
N ILE A 310 1.43 2.06 -10.76
CA ILE A 310 2.64 2.82 -10.41
C ILE A 310 3.90 2.03 -10.77
N ALA A 311 3.86 0.73 -10.52
CA ALA A 311 4.73 -0.25 -11.16
C ALA A 311 4.05 -0.79 -12.43
N LEU A 312 4.79 -1.49 -13.28
CA LEU A 312 4.19 -2.24 -14.39
C LEU A 312 3.17 -3.26 -13.85
N LEU A 313 2.06 -3.45 -14.56
CA LEU A 313 1.07 -4.48 -14.21
C LEU A 313 1.68 -5.88 -14.40
N HIS A 314 1.43 -6.81 -13.47
CA HIS A 314 1.92 -8.18 -13.61
C HIS A 314 1.25 -8.90 -14.80
N PRO A 315 1.97 -9.67 -15.65
CA PRO A 315 1.37 -10.32 -16.82
C PRO A 315 0.17 -11.24 -16.50
N GLY A 316 0.22 -11.95 -15.37
CA GLY A 316 -0.90 -12.74 -14.85
C GLY A 316 -2.18 -11.95 -14.53
N MET A 317 -2.11 -10.62 -14.38
CA MET A 317 -3.31 -9.78 -14.22
C MET A 317 -4.04 -9.54 -15.56
N LEU A 318 -3.31 -9.54 -16.68
CA LEU A 318 -3.88 -9.33 -18.01
C LEU A 318 -4.82 -10.47 -18.37
N ASP A 319 -5.98 -10.15 -18.93
CA ASP A 319 -6.79 -11.15 -19.65
C ASP A 319 -5.94 -11.79 -20.73
N ALA A 320 -6.11 -13.11 -20.92
CA ALA A 320 -5.18 -13.94 -21.68
C ALA A 320 -4.84 -13.29 -23.03
N VAL A 321 -3.56 -12.96 -23.21
CA VAL A 321 -3.10 -11.97 -24.19
C VAL A 321 -3.47 -12.40 -25.62
N PRO A 322 -3.92 -11.48 -26.50
CA PRO A 322 -4.11 -11.78 -27.91
C PRO A 322 -2.83 -12.36 -28.51
N THR A 323 -2.94 -13.54 -29.10
CA THR A 323 -1.83 -14.20 -29.81
C THR A 323 -1.34 -13.31 -30.94
N LEU A 324 -0.17 -12.68 -30.76
CA LEU A 324 0.62 -12.19 -31.88
C LEU A 324 0.92 -13.40 -32.78
N PRO A 325 0.54 -13.40 -34.07
CA PRO A 325 0.84 -14.51 -34.95
C PRO A 325 2.35 -14.64 -35.11
N ALA A 326 2.91 -15.76 -34.67
CA ALA A 326 4.30 -16.14 -34.94
C ALA A 326 4.45 -16.61 -36.39
N ASP A 327 4.21 -15.71 -37.35
CA ASP A 327 4.39 -15.94 -38.79
C ASP A 327 4.60 -14.60 -39.52
N THR A 328 5.83 -14.08 -39.51
CA THR A 328 6.29 -13.06 -40.49
C THR A 328 7.83 -12.89 -40.54
N LEU A 329 8.60 -13.96 -40.29
CA LEU A 329 10.05 -13.97 -40.57
C LEU A 329 10.52 -15.27 -41.25
N THR A 330 9.93 -15.59 -42.40
CA THR A 330 10.57 -16.45 -43.42
C THR A 330 11.04 -15.58 -44.57
N ALA A 331 12.34 -15.26 -44.59
CA ALA A 331 12.96 -14.63 -45.74
C ALA A 331 13.01 -15.63 -46.91
N SER A 332 12.50 -15.24 -48.09
CA SER A 332 12.75 -15.98 -49.33
C SER A 332 12.80 -15.05 -50.55
N GLY A 333 13.96 -15.06 -51.21
CA GLY A 333 14.20 -14.82 -52.64
C GLY A 333 13.34 -13.82 -53.41
N ALA A 334 13.91 -12.65 -53.70
CA ALA A 334 13.36 -11.71 -54.67
C ALA A 334 13.52 -12.18 -56.13
N VAL A 335 12.55 -11.84 -56.99
CA VAL A 335 12.78 -11.42 -58.39
C VAL A 335 11.84 -10.25 -58.69
N ALA A 336 12.32 -9.23 -59.40
CA ALA A 336 11.59 -7.98 -59.65
C ALA A 336 11.17 -7.82 -61.11
N THR A 337 10.05 -7.11 -61.36
CA THR A 337 9.78 -6.41 -62.64
C THR A 337 8.94 -5.15 -62.44
N SER A 338 9.59 -3.98 -62.61
CA SER A 338 9.17 -2.74 -63.30
C SER A 338 7.68 -2.28 -63.30
N GLY A 339 7.42 -1.01 -62.93
CA GLY A 339 6.17 -0.32 -63.29
C GLY A 339 5.82 1.03 -62.63
N ALA A 340 6.51 2.12 -63.00
CA ALA A 340 6.08 3.54 -63.01
C ALA A 340 5.37 4.24 -61.81
N LEU A 341 5.87 5.44 -61.43
CA LEU A 341 5.15 6.49 -60.69
C LEU A 341 4.12 7.24 -61.59
N PRO A 342 3.18 7.98 -60.97
CA PRO A 342 3.01 9.38 -61.35
C PRO A 342 2.92 10.39 -60.18
N THR A 343 3.09 11.67 -60.52
CA THR A 343 3.26 12.85 -59.65
C THR A 343 1.97 13.68 -59.43
N LEU A 344 1.89 14.39 -58.29
CA LEU A 344 1.06 15.60 -58.03
C LEU A 344 1.43 16.75 -59.01
N PRO A 345 0.59 17.80 -59.29
CA PRO A 345 0.17 18.87 -58.34
C PRO A 345 -1.23 19.55 -58.66
N PRO A 346 -1.55 20.86 -58.39
CA PRO A 346 -1.92 21.43 -57.08
C PRO A 346 -3.13 22.45 -57.04
N ALA A 347 -3.49 22.89 -55.81
CA ALA A 347 -3.91 24.26 -55.36
C ALA A 347 -5.31 24.91 -55.63
N SER A 348 -5.73 25.68 -54.60
CA SER A 348 -6.59 26.92 -54.58
C SER A 348 -8.13 26.85 -54.67
N SER A 349 -8.94 27.81 -54.13
CA SER A 349 -8.76 28.79 -53.01
C SER A 349 -10.03 29.66 -52.72
N ALA A 350 -10.35 29.93 -51.44
CA ALA A 350 -11.26 31.00 -50.92
C ALA A 350 -12.77 30.96 -51.33
N ALA A 351 -13.75 31.66 -50.71
CA ALA A 351 -13.75 32.73 -49.70
C ALA A 351 -15.06 32.80 -48.83
N THR A 352 -15.01 33.49 -47.69
CA THR A 352 -16.12 34.13 -46.92
C THR A 352 -16.40 35.57 -47.45
N PRO A 353 -17.20 36.51 -46.84
CA PRO A 353 -17.94 36.58 -45.55
C PRO A 353 -19.37 37.24 -45.60
N THR A 354 -19.86 37.75 -44.44
CA THR A 354 -20.92 38.79 -44.19
C THR A 354 -22.39 38.33 -44.19
N ASP A 355 -23.32 38.89 -43.39
CA ASP A 355 -23.30 39.65 -42.11
C ASP A 355 -24.73 39.67 -41.52
N GLY A 356 -24.95 40.01 -40.23
CA GLY A 356 -26.31 40.39 -39.76
C GLY A 356 -26.68 40.25 -38.27
N ALA A 357 -26.41 41.31 -37.50
CA ALA A 357 -27.04 41.80 -36.24
C ALA A 357 -28.13 41.01 -35.46
N GLY A 358 -28.02 41.04 -34.10
CA GLY A 358 -29.14 40.86 -33.15
C GLY A 358 -29.84 42.20 -32.82
N PRO A 359 -30.32 42.50 -31.59
CA PRO A 359 -30.53 41.66 -30.37
C PRO A 359 -31.97 41.81 -29.77
N GLN A 360 -32.31 41.10 -28.68
CA GLN A 360 -33.28 41.57 -27.65
C GLN A 360 -33.09 40.88 -26.27
N GLU A 361 -33.47 41.61 -25.20
CA GLU A 361 -33.38 41.24 -23.77
C GLU A 361 -34.65 40.53 -23.26
N GLY A 362 -34.60 39.88 -22.09
CA GLY A 362 -35.79 39.28 -21.44
C GLY A 362 -35.53 38.67 -20.06
N THR A 363 -35.94 39.40 -19.02
CA THR A 363 -35.86 39.16 -17.56
C THR A 363 -36.33 37.80 -16.99
N ALA A 364 -35.82 37.46 -15.80
CA ALA A 364 -36.14 36.29 -14.94
C ALA A 364 -37.42 36.50 -14.07
N PRO A 365 -37.66 35.77 -12.93
CA PRO A 365 -37.39 34.37 -12.54
C PRO A 365 -38.70 33.63 -12.12
N LEU A 366 -38.64 32.34 -11.72
CA LEU A 366 -39.73 31.69 -10.96
C LEU A 366 -39.22 30.73 -9.87
N GLU A 367 -39.82 30.84 -8.67
CA GLU A 367 -39.76 29.86 -7.58
C GLU A 367 -40.70 28.66 -7.84
N GLY A 368 -40.43 27.53 -7.20
CA GLY A 368 -41.29 26.35 -7.25
C GLY A 368 -40.74 25.19 -6.42
N SER A 369 -41.23 25.03 -5.20
CA SER A 369 -40.95 23.90 -4.31
C SER A 369 -41.49 22.59 -4.84
N ASP A 370 -40.82 21.45 -4.58
CA ASP A 370 -41.54 20.27 -4.08
C ASP A 370 -40.69 19.18 -3.38
N THR A 371 -41.25 18.74 -2.25
CA THR A 371 -41.22 17.44 -1.53
C THR A 371 -40.01 16.47 -1.52
N LEU A 372 -39.67 16.00 -0.30
CA LEU A 372 -38.92 14.75 -0.05
C LEU A 372 -39.81 13.50 -0.25
N PRO A 373 -39.25 12.36 -0.66
CA PRO A 373 -39.87 11.05 -0.46
C PRO A 373 -39.61 10.49 0.96
N GLU A 374 -40.65 9.89 1.52
CA GLU A 374 -40.75 9.35 2.87
C GLU A 374 -39.98 8.03 3.07
N GLN A 375 -39.43 7.81 4.27
CA GLN A 375 -38.67 6.60 4.63
C GLN A 375 -39.54 5.70 5.55
N PRO A 376 -39.85 4.44 5.17
CA PRO A 376 -40.68 3.58 6.00
C PRO A 376 -39.89 3.00 7.17
N ALA A 377 -40.42 3.18 8.38
CA ALA A 377 -39.92 2.54 9.60
C ALA A 377 -40.50 1.14 9.78
N ALA A 378 -39.67 0.16 10.19
CA ALA A 378 -40.12 -1.02 10.92
C ALA A 378 -38.95 -1.79 11.58
N ALA A 379 -39.30 -2.49 12.68
CA ALA A 379 -38.63 -3.64 13.29
C ALA A 379 -37.58 -3.38 14.39
N THR A 380 -38.04 -2.84 15.52
CA THR A 380 -37.66 -3.41 16.82
C THR A 380 -38.21 -4.85 16.93
N LEU A 381 -37.48 -5.77 17.58
CA LEU A 381 -38.04 -6.76 18.52
C LEU A 381 -36.98 -7.61 19.24
N SER A 382 -37.20 -7.75 20.55
CA SER A 382 -36.89 -8.89 21.42
C SER A 382 -35.45 -9.40 21.61
N THR A 383 -34.92 -9.05 22.78
CA THR A 383 -34.14 -9.95 23.62
C THR A 383 -34.83 -11.30 23.84
N SER A 384 -34.11 -12.41 23.77
CA SER A 384 -34.47 -13.64 24.49
C SER A 384 -33.25 -14.31 25.11
N SER A 385 -33.34 -14.59 26.40
CA SER A 385 -32.37 -15.39 27.15
C SER A 385 -32.76 -16.86 27.05
N GLY A 386 -31.85 -17.72 26.62
CA GLY A 386 -32.06 -19.17 26.56
C GLY A 386 -30.74 -19.92 26.65
N ALA A 387 -30.31 -20.24 27.87
CA ALA A 387 -29.10 -21.02 28.09
C ALA A 387 -29.36 -22.52 27.90
N ALA A 388 -28.45 -23.20 27.21
CA ALA A 388 -28.31 -24.65 27.26
C ALA A 388 -26.82 -25.01 27.12
N SER A 389 -26.23 -25.55 28.17
CA SER A 389 -24.82 -25.97 28.18
C SER A 389 -24.61 -27.25 27.36
N THR A 390 -23.50 -27.30 26.63
CA THR A 390 -22.73 -28.54 26.42
C THR A 390 -21.23 -28.24 26.43
N ASN A 391 -20.44 -29.28 26.70
CA ASN A 391 -19.13 -29.17 27.37
C ASN A 391 -17.90 -29.08 26.45
N GLN A 392 -16.80 -28.60 27.06
CA GLN A 392 -15.39 -28.89 26.78
C GLN A 392 -14.75 -28.34 25.49
N ALA A 393 -13.94 -27.29 25.69
CA ALA A 393 -12.68 -27.08 24.97
C ALA A 393 -11.51 -27.50 25.89
N PRO A 394 -10.39 -28.05 25.37
CA PRO A 394 -9.25 -28.46 26.20
C PRO A 394 -8.43 -27.25 26.67
N ALA A 395 -7.94 -27.32 27.90
CA ALA A 395 -7.05 -26.30 28.47
C ALA A 395 -5.67 -26.34 27.82
N LEU A 396 -5.13 -25.16 27.46
CA LEU A 396 -3.73 -24.98 27.12
C LEU A 396 -2.96 -24.53 28.36
N THR A 397 -1.86 -25.22 28.62
CA THR A 397 -1.01 -25.07 29.81
C THR A 397 -0.24 -23.75 29.80
N GLU A 398 -0.22 -23.03 30.92
CA GLU A 398 0.69 -21.90 31.13
C GLU A 398 2.16 -22.37 31.25
N PRO A 399 3.14 -21.59 30.74
CA PRO A 399 4.56 -21.85 30.99
C PRO A 399 4.96 -21.42 32.42
N PRO A 400 5.90 -22.13 33.07
CA PRO A 400 6.22 -21.91 34.48
C PRO A 400 7.06 -20.65 34.74
N THR A 401 6.66 -19.88 35.75
CA THR A 401 7.40 -18.74 36.31
C THR A 401 8.69 -19.19 37.02
N PRO A 402 9.85 -18.53 36.84
CA PRO A 402 11.06 -18.82 37.62
C PRO A 402 10.90 -18.41 39.09
N GLY A 403 11.22 -19.32 40.01
CA GLY A 403 11.14 -19.08 41.46
C GLY A 403 12.32 -18.28 42.01
N SER A 404 12.04 -17.41 42.99
CA SER A 404 13.04 -16.63 43.72
C SER A 404 13.93 -17.48 44.63
N ALA A 405 15.24 -17.26 44.61
CA ALA A 405 16.17 -17.77 45.62
C ALA A 405 17.30 -16.76 45.95
N THR A 406 17.17 -16.15 47.13
CA THR A 406 18.19 -15.74 48.10
C THR A 406 19.59 -15.24 47.65
N LEU A 407 19.91 -14.00 48.04
CA LEU A 407 21.24 -13.36 47.99
C LEU A 407 22.22 -13.87 49.06
N ALA A 408 23.49 -14.07 48.69
CA ALA A 408 24.68 -13.85 49.54
C ALA A 408 25.93 -13.57 48.64
N PRO A 409 26.95 -12.81 49.10
CA PRO A 409 27.85 -12.08 48.19
C PRO A 409 29.26 -12.69 48.00
N GLY A 410 29.89 -12.43 46.85
CA GLY A 410 31.30 -12.79 46.62
C GLY A 410 31.92 -12.26 45.31
N HIS A 411 32.82 -11.28 45.45
CA HIS A 411 33.82 -10.76 44.49
C HIS A 411 33.40 -10.17 43.11
N PRO A 412 34.02 -9.03 42.70
CA PRO A 412 33.80 -8.43 41.39
C PRO A 412 34.67 -9.08 40.30
N LEU A 413 34.08 -9.34 39.13
CA LEU A 413 34.80 -9.71 37.90
C LEU A 413 34.95 -8.48 37.01
N THR A 414 36.17 -8.24 36.53
CA THR A 414 36.51 -7.21 35.55
C THR A 414 35.95 -7.53 34.16
N PRO A 415 35.57 -6.52 33.35
CA PRO A 415 35.19 -6.73 31.95
C PRO A 415 36.42 -7.04 31.08
N PRO A 416 36.27 -7.79 29.98
CA PRO A 416 37.36 -8.14 29.09
C PRO A 416 37.81 -6.96 28.21
N GLU A 417 39.11 -6.91 27.98
CA GLU A 417 39.84 -5.90 27.23
C GLU A 417 39.66 -6.07 25.71
N ALA A 418 39.39 -4.97 24.98
CA ALA A 418 39.32 -4.98 23.51
C ALA A 418 40.73 -4.77 22.92
N PRO A 419 41.10 -5.47 21.82
CA PRO A 419 42.46 -5.43 21.32
C PRO A 419 42.81 -4.07 20.70
N ALA A 420 43.96 -3.52 21.12
CA ALA A 420 44.49 -2.29 20.58
C ALA A 420 44.96 -2.47 19.13
N SER A 421 44.52 -1.57 18.24
CA SER A 421 45.13 -1.37 16.92
C SER A 421 45.90 -0.06 16.92
N SER A 422 47.22 -0.16 16.69
CA SER A 422 48.13 0.97 16.67
C SER A 422 48.02 1.76 15.37
N ALA A 423 47.54 3.00 15.45
CA ALA A 423 47.66 3.99 14.39
C ALA A 423 48.09 5.35 14.99
N THR A 424 49.24 5.84 14.56
CA THR A 424 49.82 7.13 14.97
C THR A 424 48.92 8.30 14.55
N PRO A 425 48.72 9.34 15.38
CA PRO A 425 47.88 10.47 15.00
C PRO A 425 48.55 11.30 13.89
N LEU A 426 47.82 11.51 12.80
CA LEU A 426 48.15 12.52 11.79
C LEU A 426 47.55 13.86 12.20
N GLU A 427 48.41 14.87 12.23
CA GLU A 427 48.16 16.23 12.72
C GLU A 427 47.15 16.98 11.83
N ALA A 428 46.16 17.63 12.44
CA ALA A 428 45.11 18.35 11.72
C ALA A 428 45.50 19.82 11.49
N PRO A 429 45.54 20.33 10.25
CA PRO A 429 45.70 21.75 10.00
C PRO A 429 44.37 22.50 10.19
N SER A 430 44.44 23.72 10.70
CA SER A 430 43.34 24.69 10.77
C SER A 430 43.91 26.11 10.83
N PRO A 431 43.18 27.14 10.38
CA PRO A 431 42.50 27.21 9.09
C PRO A 431 42.99 28.45 8.30
N GLU A 432 43.17 28.33 6.98
CA GLU A 432 43.58 29.49 6.16
C GLU A 432 42.36 30.29 5.68
N ALA A 433 42.45 31.62 5.78
CA ALA A 433 41.31 32.52 5.59
C ALA A 433 41.03 32.80 4.09
N MET A 434 39.75 32.81 3.71
CA MET A 434 39.31 33.37 2.43
C MET A 434 38.73 34.79 2.61
N PRO A 435 38.95 35.71 1.65
CA PRO A 435 38.63 37.13 1.82
C PRO A 435 37.15 37.44 1.67
N ALA A 436 36.71 38.49 2.36
CA ALA A 436 35.34 38.99 2.30
C ALA A 436 35.05 39.77 1.01
N SER A 437 33.88 39.51 0.40
CA SER A 437 33.30 40.37 -0.64
C SER A 437 32.55 41.55 -0.02
N PRO A 438 32.61 42.77 -0.60
CA PRO A 438 32.06 43.98 0.00
C PRO A 438 30.52 44.09 -0.15
N PRO A 439 29.86 44.89 0.71
CA PRO A 439 28.41 45.10 0.65
C PRO A 439 28.00 46.15 -0.39
N SER A 440 26.96 45.85 -1.18
CA SER A 440 26.29 46.87 -2.00
C SER A 440 25.33 47.70 -1.14
N HIS A 441 25.44 49.02 -1.26
CA HIS A 441 24.74 49.99 -0.43
C HIS A 441 23.21 49.99 -0.63
N ALA A 442 22.49 50.11 0.48
CA ALA A 442 21.17 50.74 0.48
C ALA A 442 21.33 52.27 0.47
N VAL A 443 20.67 52.95 -0.45
CA VAL A 443 20.47 54.41 -0.43
C VAL A 443 18.98 54.67 -0.27
N GLY A 444 18.63 55.50 0.71
CA GLY A 444 17.24 55.87 0.98
C GLY A 444 16.77 57.12 0.23
N THR A 445 15.45 57.22 0.11
CA THR A 445 14.65 58.46 0.01
C THR A 445 14.97 59.48 -1.10
N THR A 446 14.05 59.61 -2.06
CA THR A 446 13.39 60.91 -2.36
C THR A 446 12.00 60.69 -2.96
N THR A 447 10.98 61.26 -2.32
CA THR A 447 9.64 61.51 -2.86
C THR A 447 9.71 62.68 -3.86
N PRO A 448 8.78 62.76 -4.83
CA PRO A 448 8.18 64.06 -5.12
C PRO A 448 6.64 64.00 -5.09
N ALA A 449 6.04 65.14 -4.77
CA ALA A 449 4.59 65.35 -4.78
C ALA A 449 4.13 66.00 -6.09
N GLY A 450 2.88 65.76 -6.46
CA GLY A 450 2.03 66.71 -7.20
C GLY A 450 2.25 66.86 -8.70
N GLN A 451 1.50 66.06 -9.48
CA GLN A 451 0.38 66.58 -10.29
C GLN A 451 -0.57 65.45 -10.70
#